data_AF-K3WRZ5-F1
#
_entry.id   AF-K3WRZ5-F1
#
_cell.length_a   1.000
_cell.length_b   1.000
_cell.length_c   1.000
_cell.angle_alpha   90.00
_cell.angle_beta   90.00
_cell.angle_gamma   90.00
#
_symmetry.space_group_name_H-M   'P 1'
#
loop_
_entity.id
_entity.type
_entity.pdbx_description
1 polymer ?
#
loop_
_entity_poly.entity_id
_entity_poly.type
_entity_poly.pdbx_seq_one_letter_code
_entity_poly.pdbx_strand_id
1 'polypeptide(L)'
;MTSIVLLLKCFALIAAATSATAANAKRAPAIIADEQAYSLVVNATARVATQDLISVADATFLTVHFAEFNLAEGDKVVVRDVEGRNAFEYTGLGRGELGIRGGFFSSRIQGDQAIVEFQPSTDTNVIGDFGFIIDKITRSSTSASSSTVCGTDDTRPAKCFINDASVPQAYQKSQAVARLMTNGRQACTGWLVGSEGHFLTNEHCINSNDQAANTDYEFLAESDDCSAECQLWGGCAGKIVATSAELLAVDAGLDYALLKLNTTADLSVFGYLQLRVSGAVLNEQIYVPQHPNAWAKRIAAVDDAGNVTRVNKVGVSIPCGEYSLGYTADTQGGSSGSPVIAASDNRVVALHNCGGLDVVCENGGIDIRTLLWDLKNNKKIVLSEDALSDPNMEVPVGPWLPGYTKAPTPAPTPAPTASVCKIFRQQTTCEKTLPNK
;
A
#
# COMPACT_ATOMS: atom_id res chain seq x y z
N MET A 1 23.18 -54.10 -49.40
CA MET A 1 22.26 -53.99 -48.26
C MET A 1 22.07 -52.51 -47.97
N THR A 2 20.82 -52.02 -48.11
CA THR A 2 20.19 -50.87 -47.41
C THR A 2 21.05 -49.60 -47.16
N SER A 3 20.84 -48.50 -47.90
CA SER A 3 19.89 -47.39 -47.59
C SER A 3 20.28 -46.58 -46.34
N ILE A 4 20.21 -45.24 -46.21
CA ILE A 4 19.70 -44.08 -46.96
C ILE A 4 20.14 -42.84 -46.12
N VAL A 5 20.53 -41.74 -46.78
CA VAL A 5 20.32 -40.29 -46.48
C VAL A 5 20.27 -39.77 -45.02
N LEU A 6 21.09 -38.74 -44.69
CA LEU A 6 20.66 -37.52 -43.94
C LEU A 6 21.75 -36.42 -44.00
N LEU A 7 21.62 -35.45 -44.92
CA LEU A 7 21.33 -34.02 -44.70
C LEU A 7 22.31 -33.19 -43.82
N LEU A 8 22.98 -32.26 -44.51
CA LEU A 8 23.49 -30.98 -43.97
C LEU A 8 22.41 -30.25 -43.17
N LYS A 9 22.77 -29.71 -41.99
CA LYS A 9 22.23 -28.43 -41.51
C LYS A 9 23.32 -27.60 -40.80
N CYS A 10 23.52 -26.40 -41.33
CA CYS A 10 24.30 -25.31 -40.76
C CYS A 10 23.89 -25.00 -39.31
N PHE A 11 24.86 -24.94 -38.40
CA PHE A 11 24.71 -24.25 -37.13
C PHE A 11 25.24 -22.82 -37.30
N ALA A 12 24.35 -21.89 -37.64
CA ALA A 12 24.56 -20.47 -37.36
C ALA A 12 24.00 -20.21 -35.95
N LEU A 13 24.88 -20.04 -34.96
CA LEU A 13 24.50 -19.48 -33.67
C LEU A 13 24.18 -18.00 -33.88
N ILE A 14 22.89 -17.68 -33.94
CA ILE A 14 22.40 -16.32 -33.75
C ILE A 14 22.40 -16.07 -32.24
N ALA A 15 23.36 -15.27 -31.77
CA ALA A 15 23.27 -14.64 -30.46
C ALA A 15 22.14 -13.60 -30.53
N ALA A 16 20.91 -14.02 -30.21
CA ALA A 16 19.82 -13.10 -29.96
C ALA A 16 20.00 -12.54 -28.55
N ALA A 17 20.48 -11.29 -28.47
CA ALA A 17 20.38 -10.49 -27.28
C ALA A 17 18.89 -10.37 -26.90
N THR A 18 18.48 -11.03 -25.83
CA THR A 18 17.22 -10.73 -25.16
C THR A 18 17.40 -9.42 -24.38
N SER A 19 17.31 -8.29 -25.07
CA SER A 19 16.88 -7.05 -24.45
C SER A 19 15.41 -7.25 -24.07
N ALA A 20 15.17 -7.79 -22.88
CA ALA A 20 13.87 -7.74 -22.25
C ALA A 20 13.56 -6.25 -22.05
N THR A 21 12.68 -5.72 -22.90
CA THR A 21 11.98 -4.48 -22.58
C THR A 21 11.32 -4.70 -21.23
N ALA A 22 11.62 -3.83 -20.26
CA ALA A 22 10.92 -3.74 -18.98
C ALA A 22 9.44 -3.41 -19.25
N ALA A 23 8.69 -4.43 -19.67
CA ALA A 23 7.27 -4.37 -19.91
C ALA A 23 6.60 -4.60 -18.56
N ASN A 24 6.10 -3.51 -17.97
CA ASN A 24 5.01 -3.49 -17.01
C ASN A 24 4.99 -4.69 -16.04
N ALA A 25 5.99 -4.79 -15.15
CA ALA A 25 5.85 -5.66 -14.00
C ALA A 25 4.59 -5.20 -13.24
N LYS A 26 3.55 -6.02 -13.22
CA LYS A 26 2.28 -5.73 -12.55
C LYS A 26 2.61 -5.34 -11.10
N ARG A 27 2.16 -4.15 -10.67
CA ARG A 27 2.28 -3.72 -9.27
C ARG A 27 1.67 -4.79 -8.39
N ALA A 28 2.41 -5.20 -7.37
CA ALA A 28 2.02 -6.30 -6.50
C ALA A 28 2.51 -6.02 -5.08
N PRO A 29 1.81 -6.52 -4.05
CA PRO A 29 2.24 -6.39 -2.67
C PRO A 29 3.60 -7.08 -2.43
N ALA A 30 4.33 -6.64 -1.41
CA ALA A 30 5.53 -7.37 -1.01
C ALA A 30 5.17 -8.74 -0.44
N ILE A 31 5.90 -9.78 -0.84
CA ILE A 31 5.75 -11.11 -0.25
C ILE A 31 6.76 -11.22 0.88
N ILE A 32 6.26 -11.34 2.11
CA ILE A 32 7.09 -11.38 3.33
C ILE A 32 7.00 -12.73 4.05
N ALA A 33 6.24 -13.68 3.51
CA ALA A 33 6.06 -15.00 4.07
C ALA A 33 6.07 -16.08 2.99
N ASP A 34 6.64 -17.23 3.34
CA ASP A 34 6.64 -18.44 2.52
C ASP A 34 5.51 -19.37 2.96
N GLU A 35 4.83 -20.00 2.01
CA GLU A 35 3.83 -21.02 2.28
C GLU A 35 4.49 -22.37 2.58
N GLN A 36 3.98 -23.05 3.59
CA GLN A 36 4.39 -24.41 3.95
C GLN A 36 3.14 -25.27 4.13
N ALA A 37 3.10 -26.41 3.43
CA ALA A 37 2.00 -27.35 3.57
C ALA A 37 1.86 -27.82 5.02
N TYR A 38 0.63 -27.90 5.49
CA TYR A 38 0.26 -28.38 6.81
C TYR A 38 -1.04 -29.18 6.68
N SER A 39 -1.34 -30.09 7.60
CA SER A 39 -2.61 -30.80 7.51
C SER A 39 -3.15 -31.06 8.90
N LEU A 40 -4.26 -30.39 9.19
CA LEU A 40 -5.08 -30.65 10.37
C LEU A 40 -6.54 -30.64 9.94
N VAL A 41 -7.27 -31.68 10.34
CA VAL A 41 -8.72 -31.78 10.13
C VAL A 41 -9.35 -31.98 11.49
N VAL A 42 -10.29 -31.10 11.85
CA VAL A 42 -11.04 -31.20 13.10
C VAL A 42 -12.52 -31.32 12.79
N ASN A 43 -13.12 -32.42 13.25
CA ASN A 43 -14.57 -32.61 13.26
C ASN A 43 -15.14 -31.97 14.55
N ALA A 44 -15.70 -30.78 14.43
CA ALA A 44 -16.26 -30.03 15.55
C ALA A 44 -17.59 -30.62 16.05
N THR A 45 -18.32 -31.35 15.20
CA THR A 45 -19.55 -32.07 15.61
C THR A 45 -19.26 -33.12 16.69
N ALA A 46 -18.04 -33.63 16.79
CA ALA A 46 -17.64 -34.55 17.85
C ALA A 46 -17.60 -33.91 19.26
N ARG A 47 -17.67 -32.57 19.36
CA ARG A 47 -17.63 -31.80 20.62
C ARG A 47 -16.39 -32.08 21.49
N VAL A 48 -15.29 -32.52 20.90
CA VAL A 48 -14.03 -32.77 21.60
C VAL A 48 -13.11 -31.57 21.44
N ALA A 49 -12.75 -30.90 22.53
CA ALA A 49 -11.76 -29.83 22.49
C ALA A 49 -10.42 -30.36 21.97
N THR A 50 -9.76 -29.58 21.10
CA THR A 50 -8.46 -29.94 20.54
C THR A 50 -7.46 -28.81 20.73
N GLN A 51 -6.18 -29.17 20.76
CA GLN A 51 -5.07 -28.25 20.81
C GLN A 51 -3.95 -28.81 19.94
N ASP A 52 -3.45 -27.99 19.02
CA ASP A 52 -2.39 -28.36 18.09
C ASP A 52 -1.28 -27.29 18.14
N LEU A 53 -0.05 -27.73 18.40
CA LEU A 53 1.12 -26.85 18.46
C LEU A 53 1.84 -26.90 17.12
N ILE A 54 1.89 -25.75 16.45
CA ILE A 54 2.65 -25.52 15.24
C ILE A 54 3.97 -24.86 15.64
N SER A 55 5.10 -25.43 15.21
CA SER A 55 6.43 -24.87 15.47
C SER A 55 7.27 -24.90 14.20
N VAL A 56 7.86 -23.76 13.87
CA VAL A 56 8.69 -23.58 12.68
C VAL A 56 9.92 -22.76 13.04
N ALA A 57 11.06 -23.45 13.19
CA ALA A 57 12.31 -22.81 13.60
C ALA A 57 12.65 -21.57 12.77
N ASP A 58 13.21 -20.57 13.45
CA ASP A 58 13.68 -19.29 12.90
C ASP A 58 12.59 -18.39 12.29
N ALA A 59 11.31 -18.76 12.37
CA ALA A 59 10.22 -17.88 11.95
C ALA A 59 10.05 -16.70 12.92
N THR A 60 9.92 -15.49 12.39
CA THR A 60 9.61 -14.29 13.19
C THR A 60 8.12 -14.13 13.41
N PHE A 61 7.29 -14.77 12.59
CA PHE A 61 5.84 -14.88 12.74
C PHE A 61 5.28 -16.07 11.98
N LEU A 62 4.06 -16.47 12.33
CA LEU A 62 3.26 -17.48 11.64
C LEU A 62 1.84 -16.96 11.33
N THR A 63 1.24 -17.47 10.26
CA THR A 63 -0.22 -17.45 10.05
C THR A 63 -0.71 -18.83 9.63
N VAL A 64 -1.97 -19.12 9.93
CA VAL A 64 -2.61 -20.42 9.65
C VAL A 64 -3.66 -20.25 8.57
N HIS A 65 -3.63 -21.05 7.51
CA HIS A 65 -4.68 -21.02 6.49
C HIS A 65 -5.74 -22.06 6.81
N PHE A 66 -6.98 -21.62 6.97
CA PHE A 66 -8.15 -22.49 7.05
C PHE A 66 -8.75 -22.60 5.65
N ALA A 67 -8.60 -23.74 4.98
CA ALA A 67 -9.19 -24.01 3.67
C ALA A 67 -10.71 -24.15 3.74
N GLU A 68 -11.19 -24.74 4.83
CA GLU A 68 -12.61 -24.83 5.19
C GLU A 68 -12.76 -24.49 6.67
N PHE A 69 -13.84 -23.76 7.00
CA PHE A 69 -14.14 -23.37 8.36
C PHE A 69 -15.65 -23.15 8.52
N ASN A 70 -16.28 -24.01 9.31
CA ASN A 70 -17.68 -23.89 9.64
C ASN A 70 -17.90 -24.43 11.06
N LEU A 71 -18.12 -23.52 12.01
CA LEU A 71 -18.36 -23.85 13.41
C LEU A 71 -19.82 -23.64 13.79
N ALA A 72 -20.30 -24.46 14.73
CA ALA A 72 -21.62 -24.32 15.29
C ALA A 72 -21.73 -23.05 16.15
N GLU A 73 -22.95 -22.62 16.46
CA GLU A 73 -23.17 -21.46 17.31
C GLU A 73 -22.52 -21.64 18.70
N GLY A 74 -21.78 -20.64 19.14
CA GLY A 74 -21.05 -20.62 20.41
C GLY A 74 -19.72 -21.37 20.41
N ASP A 75 -19.39 -22.13 19.37
CA ASP A 75 -18.07 -22.72 19.20
C ASP A 75 -17.04 -21.68 18.75
N LYS A 76 -15.77 -21.94 19.09
CA LYS A 76 -14.67 -21.11 18.61
C LYS A 76 -13.40 -21.87 18.35
N VAL A 77 -12.61 -21.33 17.41
CA VAL A 77 -11.21 -21.66 17.24
C VAL A 77 -10.37 -20.47 17.67
N VAL A 78 -9.38 -20.71 18.52
CA VAL A 78 -8.43 -19.68 18.97
C VAL A 78 -7.07 -20.01 18.37
N VAL A 79 -6.48 -19.05 17.66
CA VAL A 79 -5.08 -19.10 17.22
C VAL A 79 -4.29 -18.16 18.11
N ARG A 80 -3.29 -18.66 18.84
CA ARG A 80 -2.56 -17.88 19.85
C ARG A 80 -1.08 -18.22 19.92
N ASP A 81 -0.30 -17.33 20.53
CA ASP A 81 1.05 -17.69 20.98
C ASP A 81 1.01 -18.64 22.18
N VAL A 82 2.15 -19.27 22.47
CA VAL A 82 2.28 -20.28 23.53
C VAL A 82 1.95 -19.70 24.91
N GLU A 83 2.34 -18.45 25.17
CA GLU A 83 2.08 -17.76 26.44
C GLU A 83 0.64 -17.21 26.54
N GLY A 84 -0.14 -17.24 25.46
CA GLY A 84 -1.48 -16.66 25.39
C GLY A 84 -1.51 -15.13 25.42
N ARG A 85 -0.41 -14.45 25.11
CA ARG A 85 -0.33 -12.97 25.13
C ARG A 85 -1.03 -12.35 23.92
N ASN A 86 -0.94 -13.01 22.78
CA ASN A 86 -1.64 -12.68 21.55
C ASN A 86 -2.51 -13.88 21.19
N ALA A 87 -3.81 -13.63 21.03
CA ALA A 87 -4.79 -14.64 20.69
C ALA A 87 -5.86 -14.02 19.80
N PHE A 88 -6.26 -14.74 18.77
CA PHE A 88 -7.32 -14.35 17.84
C PHE A 88 -8.37 -15.43 17.79
N GLU A 89 -9.62 -15.02 17.98
CA GLU A 89 -10.78 -15.90 18.04
C GLU A 89 -11.53 -15.87 16.70
N TYR A 90 -11.92 -17.05 16.23
CA TYR A 90 -12.70 -17.27 15.02
C TYR A 90 -13.93 -18.11 15.35
N THR A 91 -15.09 -17.67 14.87
CA THR A 91 -16.40 -18.29 15.12
C THR A 91 -17.19 -18.41 13.81
N GLY A 92 -18.23 -19.24 13.77
CA GLY A 92 -19.08 -19.39 12.59
C GLY A 92 -18.28 -19.77 11.35
N LEU A 93 -18.27 -18.91 10.32
CA LEU A 93 -17.53 -19.10 9.06
C LEU A 93 -16.14 -18.46 9.05
N GLY A 94 -15.67 -17.97 10.21
CA GLY A 94 -14.35 -17.35 10.38
C GLY A 94 -14.34 -15.90 9.91
N ARG A 95 -13.46 -15.55 8.97
CA ARG A 95 -13.37 -14.18 8.41
C ARG A 95 -14.47 -13.97 7.37
N GLY A 96 -15.63 -13.47 7.78
CA GLY A 96 -16.79 -13.31 6.90
C GLY A 96 -17.29 -14.68 6.41
N GLU A 97 -17.58 -14.81 5.11
CA GLU A 97 -18.01 -16.09 4.51
C GLU A 97 -16.84 -16.92 3.94
N LEU A 98 -15.60 -16.54 4.22
CA LEU A 98 -14.42 -17.15 3.61
C LEU A 98 -14.24 -18.63 3.98
N GLY A 99 -14.73 -19.07 5.14
CA GLY A 99 -14.69 -20.47 5.56
C GLY A 99 -15.39 -21.45 4.61
N ILE A 100 -16.27 -20.95 3.72
CA ILE A 100 -16.93 -21.73 2.66
C ILE A 100 -16.66 -21.17 1.25
N ARG A 101 -15.79 -20.15 1.14
CA ARG A 101 -15.44 -19.47 -0.12
C ARG A 101 -13.94 -19.45 -0.37
N GLY A 102 -13.29 -20.61 -0.23
CA GLY A 102 -11.88 -20.78 -0.58
C GLY A 102 -10.88 -20.55 0.57
N GLY A 103 -11.37 -20.26 1.77
CA GLY A 103 -10.57 -20.20 2.98
C GLY A 103 -10.05 -18.81 3.34
N PHE A 104 -9.40 -18.73 4.50
CA PHE A 104 -8.81 -17.49 5.02
C PHE A 104 -7.55 -17.77 5.84
N PHE A 105 -6.73 -16.73 6.02
CA PHE A 105 -5.59 -16.79 6.92
C PHE A 105 -5.94 -16.24 8.30
N SER A 106 -5.46 -16.88 9.35
CA SER A 106 -5.49 -16.33 10.70
C SER A 106 -4.72 -15.00 10.75
N SER A 107 -4.98 -14.23 11.79
CA SER A 107 -4.16 -13.08 12.12
C SER A 107 -2.77 -13.56 12.52
N ARG A 108 -1.80 -12.68 12.34
CA ARG A 108 -0.38 -12.98 12.56
C ARG A 108 -0.08 -13.26 14.03
N ILE A 109 0.54 -14.40 14.31
CA ILE A 109 1.14 -14.73 15.61
C ILE A 109 2.63 -14.43 15.53
N GLN A 110 3.12 -13.60 16.44
CA GLN A 110 4.55 -13.28 16.52
C GLN A 110 5.32 -14.46 17.11
N GLY A 111 6.50 -14.75 16.55
CA GLY A 111 7.37 -15.84 16.98
C GLY A 111 7.32 -17.06 16.05
N ASP A 112 8.01 -18.11 16.48
CA ASP A 112 8.22 -19.36 15.75
C ASP A 112 7.23 -20.46 16.14
N GLN A 113 6.25 -20.15 16.99
CA GLN A 113 5.26 -21.08 17.50
C GLN A 113 3.87 -20.46 17.54
N ALA A 114 2.87 -21.26 17.18
CA ALA A 114 1.46 -20.92 17.29
C ALA A 114 0.67 -22.14 17.75
N ILE A 115 -0.35 -21.91 18.56
CA ILE A 115 -1.28 -22.95 19.00
C ILE A 115 -2.63 -22.68 18.36
N VAL A 116 -3.21 -23.71 17.74
CA VAL A 116 -4.60 -23.71 17.25
C VAL A 116 -5.45 -24.54 18.21
N GLU A 117 -6.48 -23.94 18.77
CA GLU A 117 -7.35 -24.59 19.76
C GLU A 117 -8.79 -24.57 19.30
N PHE A 118 -9.43 -25.74 19.24
CA PHE A 118 -10.89 -25.81 19.13
C PHE A 118 -11.50 -25.88 20.52
N GLN A 119 -12.43 -24.96 20.79
CA GLN A 119 -13.14 -24.86 22.06
C GLN A 119 -14.64 -24.99 21.78
N PRO A 120 -15.25 -26.18 22.01
CA PRO A 120 -16.68 -26.38 21.80
C PRO A 120 -17.48 -25.62 22.86
N SER A 121 -18.64 -25.10 22.46
CA SER A 121 -19.65 -24.58 23.39
C SER A 121 -20.19 -25.69 24.30
N THR A 122 -20.89 -25.31 25.38
CA THR A 122 -21.53 -26.28 26.28
C THR A 122 -22.74 -26.98 25.66
N ASP A 123 -23.19 -26.57 24.47
CA ASP A 123 -24.26 -27.27 23.77
C ASP A 123 -23.77 -28.63 23.27
N THR A 124 -24.46 -29.69 23.66
CA THR A 124 -24.17 -31.07 23.27
C THR A 124 -25.00 -31.54 22.09
N ASN A 125 -26.04 -30.79 21.70
CA ASN A 125 -27.00 -31.17 20.67
C ASN A 125 -26.76 -30.42 19.35
N VAL A 126 -25.53 -30.52 18.85
CA VAL A 126 -25.16 -29.95 17.55
C VAL A 126 -25.50 -30.95 16.44
N ILE A 127 -26.42 -30.57 15.55
CA ILE A 127 -26.80 -31.36 14.38
C ILE A 127 -26.30 -30.63 13.13
N GLY A 128 -25.41 -31.28 12.38
CA GLY A 128 -24.83 -30.74 11.16
C GLY A 128 -23.37 -31.16 10.97
N ASP A 129 -22.79 -30.76 9.84
CA ASP A 129 -21.39 -30.98 9.51
C ASP A 129 -20.59 -29.73 9.87
N PHE A 130 -19.99 -29.74 11.05
CA PHE A 130 -19.17 -28.65 11.57
C PHE A 130 -17.72 -29.11 11.77
N GLY A 131 -16.79 -28.23 11.47
CA GLY A 131 -15.37 -28.50 11.53
C GLY A 131 -14.55 -27.48 10.77
N PHE A 132 -13.26 -27.75 10.69
CA PHE A 132 -12.34 -26.95 9.91
C PHE A 132 -11.18 -27.79 9.39
N ILE A 133 -10.59 -27.31 8.30
CA ILE A 133 -9.44 -27.90 7.64
C ILE A 133 -8.34 -26.84 7.53
N ILE A 134 -7.16 -27.16 8.03
CA ILE A 134 -5.93 -26.41 7.79
C ILE A 134 -5.11 -27.20 6.77
N ASP A 135 -4.80 -26.57 5.65
CA ASP A 135 -4.03 -27.13 4.53
C ASP A 135 -2.61 -26.53 4.42
N LYS A 136 -2.37 -25.38 5.07
CA LYS A 136 -1.06 -24.74 5.11
C LYS A 136 -0.92 -23.72 6.22
N ILE A 137 0.32 -23.35 6.45
CA ILE A 137 0.73 -22.20 7.23
C ILE A 137 1.56 -21.28 6.35
N THR A 138 1.67 -20.02 6.75
CA THR A 138 2.78 -19.16 6.28
C THR A 138 3.72 -18.89 7.44
N ARG A 139 4.99 -18.78 7.11
CA ARG A 139 6.05 -18.36 8.02
C ARG A 139 6.77 -17.17 7.41
N SER A 140 7.33 -16.30 8.23
CA SER A 140 8.23 -15.26 7.74
C SER A 140 9.24 -15.86 6.76
N SER A 141 9.46 -15.18 5.62
CA SER A 141 10.39 -15.69 4.61
C SER A 141 11.82 -15.76 5.17
N THR A 142 12.76 -16.32 4.41
CA THR A 142 14.21 -16.20 4.70
C THR A 142 14.93 -15.35 3.66
N SER A 143 14.21 -14.94 2.61
CA SER A 143 14.74 -14.18 1.48
C SER A 143 13.75 -13.07 1.14
N ALA A 144 14.20 -11.82 1.09
CA ALA A 144 13.32 -10.73 0.68
C ALA A 144 12.83 -10.96 -0.75
N SER A 145 11.52 -10.83 -0.98
CA SER A 145 11.02 -10.55 -2.33
C SER A 145 11.78 -9.32 -2.81
N SER A 146 12.47 -9.44 -3.95
CA SER A 146 13.33 -8.38 -4.48
C SER A 146 12.57 -7.05 -4.47
N SER A 147 12.92 -6.17 -3.54
CA SER A 147 12.50 -4.78 -3.58
C SER A 147 13.74 -3.93 -3.56
N THR A 148 13.84 -3.07 -4.55
CA THR A 148 15.02 -2.26 -4.77
C THR A 148 14.85 -0.99 -3.95
N VAL A 149 15.55 -0.90 -2.82
CA VAL A 149 16.00 0.42 -2.36
C VAL A 149 16.90 0.95 -3.45
N CYS A 150 16.63 2.17 -3.81
CA CYS A 150 17.27 2.79 -4.92
C CYS A 150 18.39 3.65 -4.34
N GLY A 151 19.59 3.06 -4.16
CA GLY A 151 20.66 3.68 -3.39
C GLY A 151 20.79 3.10 -1.98
N THR A 152 20.99 3.96 -0.99
CA THR A 152 21.01 3.59 0.44
C THR A 152 19.61 3.77 1.03
N ASP A 153 19.26 3.03 2.08
CA ASP A 153 18.00 3.27 2.79
C ASP A 153 18.19 4.42 3.79
N ASP A 154 17.71 5.61 3.46
CA ASP A 154 17.75 6.80 4.32
C ASP A 154 16.46 7.00 5.13
N THR A 155 15.54 6.03 5.09
CA THR A 155 14.39 6.07 5.99
C THR A 155 14.87 5.93 7.43
N ARG A 156 14.16 6.58 8.37
CA ARG A 156 14.46 6.50 9.80
C ARG A 156 13.24 6.04 10.59
N PRO A 157 13.40 5.39 11.76
CA PRO A 157 12.27 5.03 12.61
C PRO A 157 11.38 6.23 12.92
N ALA A 158 10.06 6.03 12.97
CA ALA A 158 9.10 7.14 13.14
C ALA A 158 9.40 8.01 14.38
N LYS A 159 9.88 7.40 15.46
CA LYS A 159 10.29 8.08 16.71
C LYS A 159 11.39 9.12 16.52
N CYS A 160 12.23 8.99 15.50
CA CYS A 160 13.24 9.99 15.16
C CYS A 160 12.67 11.35 14.78
N PHE A 161 11.40 11.39 14.39
CA PHE A 161 10.71 12.60 13.93
C PHE A 161 9.93 13.29 15.06
N ILE A 162 10.06 12.81 16.30
CA ILE A 162 9.62 13.55 17.48
C ILE A 162 10.50 14.80 17.59
N ASN A 163 9.90 15.97 17.35
CA ASN A 163 10.56 17.29 17.35
C ASN A 163 11.56 17.54 16.21
N ASP A 164 11.48 16.81 15.10
CA ASP A 164 12.31 17.11 13.93
C ASP A 164 11.87 18.46 13.30
N ALA A 165 12.79 19.42 13.25
CA ALA A 165 12.47 20.78 12.81
C ALA A 165 12.15 20.89 11.30
N SER A 166 12.61 19.92 10.49
CA SER A 166 12.38 19.93 9.04
C SER A 166 10.97 19.47 8.67
N VAL A 167 10.37 18.62 9.50
CA VAL A 167 9.01 18.08 9.33
C VAL A 167 8.30 17.94 10.70
N PRO A 168 7.95 19.04 11.38
CA PRO A 168 7.57 19.02 12.81
C PRO A 168 6.35 18.17 13.17
N GLN A 169 5.46 17.90 12.22
CA GLN A 169 4.26 17.09 12.43
C GLN A 169 4.38 15.66 11.89
N ALA A 170 5.50 15.27 11.29
CA ALA A 170 5.63 13.98 10.62
C ALA A 170 5.34 12.80 11.57
N TYR A 171 5.87 12.81 12.78
CA TYR A 171 5.60 11.77 13.76
C TYR A 171 4.10 11.68 14.12
N GLN A 172 3.48 12.81 14.46
CA GLN A 172 2.06 12.86 14.83
C GLN A 172 1.15 12.39 13.69
N LYS A 173 1.41 12.84 12.46
CA LYS A 173 0.62 12.48 11.28
C LYS A 173 0.82 11.02 10.88
N SER A 174 2.01 10.47 11.10
CA SER A 174 2.28 9.06 10.85
C SER A 174 1.44 8.11 11.72
N GLN A 175 0.86 8.56 12.84
CA GLN A 175 0.05 7.72 13.73
C GLN A 175 -1.19 7.15 13.03
N ALA A 176 -1.75 7.86 12.04
CA ALA A 176 -2.88 7.42 11.22
C ALA A 176 -2.51 6.35 10.17
N VAL A 177 -1.22 6.01 10.05
CA VAL A 177 -0.70 5.02 9.09
C VAL A 177 -0.57 3.66 9.75
N ALA A 178 -1.05 2.63 9.04
CA ALA A 178 -1.08 1.25 9.49
C ALA A 178 -0.29 0.33 8.55
N ARG A 179 0.26 -0.72 9.14
CA ARG A 179 0.82 -1.88 8.45
C ARG A 179 -0.31 -2.81 8.06
N LEU A 180 -0.30 -3.28 6.82
CA LEU A 180 -1.26 -4.26 6.30
C LEU A 180 -0.59 -5.62 6.15
N MET A 181 -1.26 -6.66 6.63
CA MET A 181 -0.92 -8.06 6.34
C MET A 181 -2.10 -8.69 5.61
N THR A 182 -2.01 -8.77 4.29
CA THR A 182 -3.03 -9.31 3.41
C THR A 182 -2.76 -10.80 3.14
N ASN A 183 -3.80 -11.63 3.12
CA ASN A 183 -3.71 -13.06 2.80
C ASN A 183 -2.60 -13.81 3.56
N GLY A 184 -2.32 -13.41 4.80
CA GLY A 184 -1.31 -14.04 5.67
C GLY A 184 0.15 -13.99 5.18
N ARG A 185 0.46 -13.35 4.04
CA ARG A 185 1.81 -13.35 3.44
C ARG A 185 2.21 -12.07 2.70
N GLN A 186 1.26 -11.20 2.38
CA GLN A 186 1.49 -9.98 1.61
C GLN A 186 1.52 -8.76 2.51
N ALA A 187 2.52 -7.90 2.35
CA ALA A 187 2.65 -6.66 3.10
C ALA A 187 2.35 -5.44 2.22
N CYS A 188 1.62 -4.50 2.79
CA CYS A 188 1.37 -3.16 2.26
C CYS A 188 1.25 -2.13 3.40
N THR A 189 1.04 -0.88 3.04
CA THR A 189 0.73 0.23 3.93
C THR A 189 -0.65 0.80 3.59
N GLY A 190 -1.34 1.36 4.58
CA GLY A 190 -2.53 2.17 4.36
C GLY A 190 -2.75 3.14 5.51
N TRP A 191 -3.80 3.95 5.44
CA TRP A 191 -3.98 5.05 6.40
C TRP A 191 -5.42 5.55 6.50
N LEU A 192 -5.77 6.11 7.66
CA LEU A 192 -7.08 6.70 7.93
C LEU A 192 -7.24 8.05 7.24
N VAL A 193 -8.37 8.23 6.55
CA VAL A 193 -8.73 9.46 5.84
C VAL A 193 -10.04 10.04 6.41
N GLY A 194 -9.96 11.25 6.98
CA GLY A 194 -11.08 11.82 7.75
C GLY A 194 -11.42 11.03 9.03
N SER A 195 -12.42 11.50 9.78
CA SER A 195 -12.77 10.91 11.09
C SER A 195 -13.75 9.73 11.05
N GLU A 196 -14.32 9.40 9.89
CA GLU A 196 -15.40 8.41 9.78
C GLU A 196 -14.93 6.95 9.61
N GLY A 197 -13.65 6.66 9.85
CA GLY A 197 -13.08 5.31 9.71
C GLY A 197 -12.87 4.85 8.27
N HIS A 198 -12.86 5.80 7.32
CA HIS A 198 -12.41 5.53 5.95
C HIS A 198 -10.90 5.27 5.93
N PHE A 199 -10.47 4.34 5.10
CA PHE A 199 -9.09 3.89 5.05
C PHE A 199 -8.64 3.73 3.59
N LEU A 200 -7.48 4.29 3.24
CA LEU A 200 -6.94 4.28 1.88
C LEU A 200 -5.70 3.38 1.79
N THR A 201 -5.61 2.63 0.70
CA THR A 201 -4.43 1.87 0.26
C THR A 201 -4.47 1.70 -1.27
N ASN A 202 -3.54 0.94 -1.85
CA ASN A 202 -3.57 0.64 -3.29
C ASN A 202 -4.54 -0.49 -3.65
N GLU A 203 -5.03 -0.48 -4.89
CA GLU A 203 -5.80 -1.60 -5.44
C GLU A 203 -4.97 -2.88 -5.45
N HIS A 204 -3.69 -2.78 -5.85
CA HIS A 204 -2.87 -3.98 -5.90
C HIS A 204 -2.61 -4.60 -4.51
N CYS A 205 -2.87 -3.86 -3.43
CA CYS A 205 -2.85 -4.37 -2.05
C CYS A 205 -4.17 -5.05 -1.67
N ILE A 206 -5.31 -4.44 -2.00
CA ILE A 206 -6.65 -4.94 -1.69
C ILE A 206 -7.58 -4.57 -2.85
N ASN A 207 -8.02 -5.57 -3.63
CA ASN A 207 -8.86 -5.36 -4.81
C ASN A 207 -10.25 -6.02 -4.74
N SER A 208 -10.56 -6.68 -3.64
CA SER A 208 -11.81 -7.41 -3.46
C SER A 208 -12.26 -7.43 -2.01
N ASN A 209 -13.56 -7.67 -1.80
CA ASN A 209 -14.12 -7.85 -0.46
C ASN A 209 -13.50 -9.06 0.27
N ASP A 210 -13.17 -10.13 -0.45
CA ASP A 210 -12.52 -11.30 0.15
C ASP A 210 -11.11 -10.96 0.65
N GLN A 211 -10.33 -10.18 -0.09
CA GLN A 211 -9.04 -9.67 0.40
C GLN A 211 -9.19 -8.69 1.56
N ALA A 212 -10.18 -7.79 1.51
CA ALA A 212 -10.45 -6.85 2.60
C ALA A 212 -10.88 -7.60 3.88
N ALA A 213 -11.62 -8.70 3.75
CA ALA A 213 -11.98 -9.59 4.85
C ALA A 213 -10.79 -10.43 5.34
N ASN A 214 -9.75 -10.63 4.51
CA ASN A 214 -8.57 -11.44 4.80
C ASN A 214 -7.30 -10.58 5.04
N THR A 215 -7.46 -9.47 5.75
CA THR A 215 -6.39 -8.51 6.04
C THR A 215 -6.35 -8.15 7.53
N ASP A 216 -5.15 -8.10 8.12
CA ASP A 216 -4.94 -7.45 9.41
C ASP A 216 -4.55 -5.98 9.21
N TYR A 217 -5.20 -5.08 9.95
CA TYR A 217 -4.94 -3.65 9.95
C TYR A 217 -4.25 -3.25 11.26
N GLU A 218 -2.93 -3.11 11.23
CA GLU A 218 -2.08 -2.97 12.40
C GLU A 218 -1.57 -1.52 12.56
N PHE A 219 -2.08 -0.82 13.55
CA PHE A 219 -1.65 0.54 13.90
C PHE A 219 -0.57 0.52 14.97
N LEU A 220 0.22 1.58 15.06
CA LEU A 220 1.30 1.71 16.05
C LEU A 220 2.35 0.60 16.01
N ALA A 221 2.51 -0.08 14.87
CA ALA A 221 3.66 -0.94 14.62
C ALA A 221 4.89 -0.06 14.41
N GLU A 222 5.44 0.52 15.46
CA GLU A 222 6.57 1.45 15.44
C GLU A 222 7.64 1.04 16.46
N SER A 223 8.86 1.53 16.29
CA SER A 223 9.93 1.32 17.26
C SER A 223 9.66 2.06 18.57
N ASP A 224 10.26 1.59 19.67
CA ASP A 224 10.14 2.26 20.97
C ASP A 224 10.88 3.61 20.98
N ASP A 225 12.02 3.69 20.29
CA ASP A 225 12.84 4.90 20.16
C ASP A 225 13.50 5.03 18.78
N CYS A 226 14.24 6.12 18.57
CA CYS A 226 14.90 6.45 17.30
C CYS A 226 16.09 5.54 16.95
N SER A 227 16.69 4.86 17.93
CA SER A 227 17.83 3.95 17.72
C SER A 227 17.41 2.50 17.47
N ALA A 228 16.19 2.14 17.86
CA ALA A 228 15.61 0.83 17.60
C ALA A 228 15.13 0.74 16.14
N GLU A 229 15.94 0.13 15.28
CA GLU A 229 15.66 0.05 13.83
C GLU A 229 14.43 -0.80 13.48
N CYS A 230 14.17 -1.88 14.25
CA CYS A 230 13.05 -2.81 14.05
C CYS A 230 12.86 -3.30 12.59
N GLN A 231 13.95 -3.44 11.83
CA GLN A 231 13.97 -3.88 10.42
C GLN A 231 13.85 -5.41 10.30
N LEU A 232 12.79 -5.96 10.88
CA LEU A 232 12.43 -7.38 10.81
C LEU A 232 11.00 -7.48 10.30
N TRP A 233 10.69 -8.51 9.51
CA TRP A 233 9.32 -8.73 9.03
C TRP A 233 8.36 -8.82 10.20
N GLY A 234 7.41 -7.90 10.25
CA GLY A 234 6.44 -7.85 11.32
C GLY A 234 7.01 -7.41 12.67
N GLY A 235 8.25 -6.92 12.70
CA GLY A 235 8.93 -6.44 13.91
C GLY A 235 8.23 -5.25 14.56
N CYS A 236 8.49 -5.10 15.87
CA CYS A 236 7.88 -4.10 16.76
C CYS A 236 6.36 -4.03 16.55
N ALA A 237 5.69 -5.04 17.11
CA ALA A 237 4.27 -5.27 16.95
C ALA A 237 3.46 -4.08 17.45
N GLY A 238 2.48 -3.69 16.64
CA GLY A 238 1.48 -2.71 16.98
C GLY A 238 0.21 -3.38 17.49
N LYS A 239 -0.90 -2.64 17.38
CA LYS A 239 -2.24 -3.11 17.69
C LYS A 239 -2.98 -3.42 16.39
N ILE A 240 -3.38 -4.67 16.20
CA ILE A 240 -4.35 -5.04 15.17
C ILE A 240 -5.71 -4.52 15.61
N VAL A 241 -6.21 -3.49 14.92
CA VAL A 241 -7.49 -2.84 15.29
C VAL A 241 -8.66 -3.41 14.53
N ALA A 242 -8.41 -4.00 13.36
CA ALA A 242 -9.41 -4.66 12.54
C ALA A 242 -8.77 -5.86 11.84
N THR A 243 -9.58 -6.89 11.59
CA THR A 243 -9.22 -8.09 10.82
C THR A 243 -10.09 -8.23 9.56
N SER A 244 -10.92 -7.22 9.28
CA SER A 244 -11.72 -7.11 8.07
C SER A 244 -12.08 -5.65 7.78
N ALA A 245 -12.42 -5.36 6.53
CA ALA A 245 -12.96 -4.08 6.11
C ALA A 245 -13.99 -4.26 4.98
N GLU A 246 -14.85 -3.28 4.79
CA GLU A 246 -15.73 -3.16 3.64
C GLU A 246 -15.01 -2.43 2.50
N LEU A 247 -15.05 -2.97 1.28
CA LEU A 247 -14.51 -2.30 0.10
C LEU A 247 -15.56 -1.34 -0.48
N LEU A 248 -15.32 -0.03 -0.30
CA LEU A 248 -16.25 1.01 -0.76
C LEU A 248 -16.01 1.42 -2.21
N ALA A 249 -14.75 1.52 -2.61
CA ALA A 249 -14.36 1.76 -4.00
C ALA A 249 -13.00 1.15 -4.31
N VAL A 250 -12.84 0.75 -5.56
CA VAL A 250 -11.58 0.24 -6.11
C VAL A 250 -11.44 0.70 -7.55
N ASP A 251 -10.21 0.99 -7.96
CA ASP A 251 -9.90 1.24 -9.36
C ASP A 251 -8.51 0.70 -9.70
N ALA A 252 -8.44 -0.24 -10.64
CA ALA A 252 -7.18 -0.85 -11.06
C ALA A 252 -6.32 0.08 -11.94
N GLY A 253 -6.94 1.02 -12.67
CA GLY A 253 -6.21 1.98 -13.51
C GLY A 253 -5.55 3.07 -12.68
N LEU A 254 -6.24 3.52 -11.63
CA LEU A 254 -5.76 4.50 -10.67
C LEU A 254 -5.12 3.88 -9.43
N ASP A 255 -5.05 2.55 -9.36
CA ASP A 255 -4.38 1.77 -8.32
C ASP A 255 -4.69 2.22 -6.88
N TYR A 256 -5.97 2.41 -6.57
CA TYR A 256 -6.43 2.75 -5.22
C TYR A 256 -7.58 1.86 -4.78
N ALA A 257 -7.66 1.68 -3.47
CA ALA A 257 -8.79 1.08 -2.78
C ALA A 257 -9.18 1.96 -1.59
N LEU A 258 -10.46 2.32 -1.52
CA LEU A 258 -11.09 2.98 -0.38
C LEU A 258 -11.90 1.96 0.39
N LEU A 259 -11.61 1.86 1.68
CA LEU A 259 -12.18 0.90 2.60
C LEU A 259 -12.89 1.58 3.77
N LYS A 260 -13.72 0.84 4.49
CA LYS A 260 -14.16 1.17 5.85
C LYS A 260 -13.83 0.03 6.79
N LEU A 261 -13.01 0.31 7.81
CA LEU A 261 -12.57 -0.72 8.74
C LEU A 261 -13.74 -1.25 9.57
N ASN A 262 -13.90 -2.56 9.65
CA ASN A 262 -14.89 -3.18 10.50
C ASN A 262 -14.30 -3.39 11.89
N THR A 263 -14.51 -2.42 12.78
CA THR A 263 -13.97 -2.43 14.14
C THR A 263 -14.84 -1.65 15.12
N THR A 264 -14.76 -2.04 16.39
CA THR A 264 -15.30 -1.31 17.53
C THR A 264 -14.23 -0.51 18.28
N ALA A 265 -12.97 -0.62 17.87
CA ALA A 265 -11.88 0.16 18.46
C ALA A 265 -12.07 1.66 18.17
N ASP A 266 -11.77 2.49 19.15
CA ASP A 266 -11.70 3.94 18.94
C ASP A 266 -10.52 4.28 18.03
N LEU A 267 -10.81 4.72 16.81
CA LEU A 267 -9.80 5.10 15.82
C LEU A 267 -9.29 6.54 16.02
N SER A 268 -9.99 7.36 16.80
CA SER A 268 -9.62 8.77 17.00
C SER A 268 -8.26 8.95 17.67
N VAL A 269 -7.82 7.94 18.45
CA VAL A 269 -6.50 7.89 19.09
C VAL A 269 -5.34 7.89 18.09
N PHE A 270 -5.57 7.45 16.85
CA PHE A 270 -4.56 7.46 15.78
C PHE A 270 -4.60 8.75 14.96
N GLY A 271 -5.62 9.59 15.15
CA GLY A 271 -5.92 10.71 14.26
C GLY A 271 -6.29 10.25 12.85
N TYR A 272 -6.18 11.18 11.90
CA TYR A 272 -6.42 10.92 10.48
C TYR A 272 -5.63 11.88 9.60
N LEU A 273 -5.54 11.53 8.32
CA LEU A 273 -4.95 12.38 7.29
C LEU A 273 -6.05 13.02 6.44
N GLN A 274 -5.65 14.09 5.74
CA GLN A 274 -6.55 14.91 4.95
C GLN A 274 -5.96 15.08 3.55
N LEU A 275 -6.79 14.92 2.53
CA LEU A 275 -6.46 15.01 1.12
C LEU A 275 -6.30 16.48 0.71
N ARG A 276 -5.20 16.83 0.04
CA ARG A 276 -4.98 18.19 -0.43
C ARG A 276 -5.72 18.43 -1.74
N VAL A 277 -6.85 19.13 -1.69
CA VAL A 277 -7.72 19.34 -2.86
C VAL A 277 -7.03 20.13 -3.98
N SER A 278 -6.14 21.06 -3.64
CA SER A 278 -5.31 21.79 -4.60
C SER A 278 -4.23 20.91 -5.27
N GLY A 279 -3.90 19.76 -4.68
CA GLY A 279 -2.84 18.85 -5.10
C GLY A 279 -1.43 19.35 -4.84
N ALA A 280 -0.44 18.66 -5.43
CA ALA A 280 0.97 18.98 -5.24
C ALA A 280 1.42 20.21 -6.05
N VAL A 281 2.46 20.87 -5.54
CA VAL A 281 3.26 21.89 -6.21
C VAL A 281 4.63 21.32 -6.54
N LEU A 282 5.11 21.56 -7.76
CA LEU A 282 6.44 21.13 -8.18
C LEU A 282 7.52 21.68 -7.24
N ASN A 283 8.49 20.84 -6.88
CA ASN A 283 9.62 21.13 -5.99
C ASN A 283 9.24 21.34 -4.51
N GLU A 284 7.99 21.08 -4.11
CA GLU A 284 7.63 21.14 -2.69
C GLU A 284 8.24 19.98 -1.89
N GLN A 285 8.57 20.25 -0.62
CA GLN A 285 9.10 19.25 0.29
C GLN A 285 7.97 18.31 0.76
N ILE A 286 8.29 17.03 0.83
CA ILE A 286 7.37 15.97 1.28
C ILE A 286 8.02 15.09 2.35
N TYR A 287 7.21 14.25 2.98
CA TYR A 287 7.66 13.09 3.75
C TYR A 287 6.68 11.93 3.55
N VAL A 288 7.18 10.70 3.72
CA VAL A 288 6.42 9.46 3.45
C VAL A 288 6.52 8.53 4.66
N PRO A 289 5.53 8.52 5.57
CA PRO A 289 5.41 7.50 6.60
C PRO A 289 4.91 6.17 6.00
N GLN A 290 5.59 5.07 6.31
CA GLN A 290 5.44 3.80 5.59
C GLN A 290 5.86 2.58 6.44
N HIS A 291 5.51 1.39 5.96
CA HIS A 291 5.97 0.09 6.49
C HIS A 291 6.77 -0.69 5.44
N PRO A 292 8.02 -0.27 5.15
CA PRO A 292 8.87 -0.95 4.18
C PRO A 292 9.16 -2.37 4.67
N ASN A 293 9.03 -3.34 3.78
CA ASN A 293 9.11 -4.77 4.05
C ASN A 293 8.29 -5.20 5.28
N ALA A 294 7.13 -4.59 5.54
CA ALA A 294 6.35 -4.83 6.76
C ALA A 294 7.16 -4.69 8.06
N TRP A 295 8.24 -3.91 8.06
CA TRP A 295 8.96 -3.52 9.25
C TRP A 295 8.11 -2.61 10.13
N ALA A 296 8.68 -2.22 11.28
CA ALA A 296 8.14 -1.10 12.03
C ALA A 296 8.08 0.16 11.17
N LYS A 297 7.22 1.09 11.57
CA LYS A 297 6.98 2.35 10.86
C LYS A 297 8.25 3.15 10.71
N ARG A 298 8.55 3.52 9.47
CA ARG A 298 9.66 4.40 9.11
C ARG A 298 9.13 5.59 8.33
N ILE A 299 9.89 6.68 8.33
CA ILE A 299 9.55 7.88 7.56
C ILE A 299 10.72 8.22 6.66
N ALA A 300 10.43 8.35 5.36
CA ALA A 300 11.35 8.93 4.39
C ALA A 300 11.14 10.45 4.37
N ALA A 301 12.20 11.22 4.62
CA ALA A 301 12.16 12.68 4.61
C ALA A 301 13.39 13.31 3.93
N VAL A 302 14.41 12.51 3.64
CA VAL A 302 15.64 12.92 2.93
C VAL A 302 15.93 11.98 1.77
N ASP A 303 16.77 12.41 0.84
CA ASP A 303 17.33 11.61 -0.26
C ASP A 303 18.75 11.12 0.04
N ASP A 304 19.32 10.30 -0.86
CA ASP A 304 20.69 9.74 -0.81
C ASP A 304 21.80 10.80 -0.61
N ALA A 305 21.54 12.06 -0.95
CA ALA A 305 22.48 13.16 -0.79
C ALA A 305 22.26 13.95 0.52
N GLY A 306 21.34 13.49 1.37
CA GLY A 306 20.95 14.12 2.63
C GLY A 306 20.09 15.37 2.46
N ASN A 307 19.58 15.66 1.27
CA ASN A 307 18.67 16.78 1.05
C ASN A 307 17.25 16.37 1.42
N VAL A 308 16.41 17.35 1.77
CA VAL A 308 14.98 17.07 1.96
C VAL A 308 14.37 16.51 0.68
N THR A 309 13.56 15.48 0.81
CA THR A 309 12.90 14.87 -0.35
C THR A 309 11.79 15.76 -0.91
N ARG A 310 11.63 15.76 -2.25
CA ARG A 310 10.77 16.70 -2.97
C ARG A 310 9.98 16.06 -4.09
N VAL A 311 8.85 16.67 -4.42
CA VAL A 311 8.12 16.39 -5.66
C VAL A 311 8.89 16.93 -6.85
N ASN A 312 9.23 16.08 -7.82
CA ASN A 312 9.99 16.46 -9.03
C ASN A 312 9.16 16.37 -10.32
N LYS A 313 7.97 15.76 -10.27
CA LYS A 313 6.99 15.69 -11.38
C LYS A 313 5.57 15.80 -10.83
N VAL A 314 4.67 16.45 -11.59
CA VAL A 314 3.28 16.68 -11.17
C VAL A 314 2.31 16.44 -12.33
N GLY A 315 1.38 15.50 -12.16
CA GLY A 315 0.28 15.25 -13.09
C GLY A 315 0.75 14.80 -14.47
N VAL A 316 1.84 14.03 -14.53
CA VAL A 316 2.43 13.52 -15.78
C VAL A 316 2.39 12.00 -15.82
N SER A 317 2.48 11.43 -17.01
CA SER A 317 2.63 10.00 -17.22
C SER A 317 4.07 9.58 -16.92
N ILE A 318 4.24 8.66 -15.98
CA ILE A 318 5.51 8.00 -15.64
C ILE A 318 5.29 6.48 -15.63
N PRO A 319 6.32 5.62 -15.52
CA PRO A 319 6.08 4.17 -15.50
C PRO A 319 5.22 3.71 -14.28
N CYS A 320 5.12 4.52 -13.23
CA CYS A 320 4.17 4.34 -12.12
C CYS A 320 2.73 4.80 -12.41
N GLY A 321 2.39 5.11 -13.66
CA GLY A 321 1.02 5.38 -14.11
C GLY A 321 0.82 6.72 -14.79
N GLU A 322 -0.37 6.90 -15.35
CA GLU A 322 -0.85 8.19 -15.82
C GLU A 322 -1.11 9.11 -14.62
N TYR A 323 -1.09 10.43 -14.84
CA TYR A 323 -1.53 11.42 -13.84
C TYR A 323 -0.79 11.34 -12.49
N SER A 324 0.48 10.98 -12.52
CA SER A 324 1.24 10.65 -11.32
C SER A 324 2.12 11.82 -10.86
N LEU A 325 2.51 11.75 -9.59
CA LEU A 325 3.63 12.51 -9.04
C LEU A 325 4.91 11.65 -9.10
N GLY A 326 6.04 12.32 -9.29
CA GLY A 326 7.38 11.75 -9.09
C GLY A 326 8.08 12.44 -7.92
N TYR A 327 8.92 11.71 -7.18
CA TYR A 327 9.67 12.22 -6.03
C TYR A 327 10.88 11.34 -5.66
N THR A 328 11.75 11.86 -4.80
CA THR A 328 13.05 11.26 -4.40
C THR A 328 13.05 10.65 -3.00
N ALA A 329 11.91 10.17 -2.50
CA ALA A 329 11.78 9.66 -1.12
C ALA A 329 11.93 8.14 -1.13
N ASP A 330 12.82 7.56 -0.34
CA ASP A 330 13.04 6.11 -0.31
C ASP A 330 11.80 5.32 0.02
N THR A 331 11.59 4.24 -0.73
CA THR A 331 10.50 3.27 -0.53
C THR A 331 11.00 1.88 -0.90
N GLN A 332 10.36 0.86 -0.32
CA GLN A 332 10.63 -0.55 -0.57
C GLN A 332 9.32 -1.32 -0.80
N GLY A 333 9.40 -2.62 -1.09
CA GLY A 333 8.21 -3.47 -1.07
C GLY A 333 7.47 -3.34 0.25
N GLY A 334 6.13 -3.30 0.25
CA GLY A 334 5.34 -3.05 1.47
C GLY A 334 5.02 -1.58 1.73
N SER A 335 5.75 -0.66 1.09
CA SER A 335 5.46 0.78 1.14
C SER A 335 4.27 1.15 0.26
N SER A 336 3.85 0.28 -0.66
CA SER A 336 2.63 0.41 -1.45
C SER A 336 1.45 0.84 -0.58
N GLY A 337 0.79 1.93 -0.97
CA GLY A 337 -0.37 2.51 -0.29
C GLY A 337 -0.01 3.59 0.72
N SER A 338 1.29 3.88 0.92
CA SER A 338 1.73 4.93 1.83
C SER A 338 1.27 6.32 1.37
N PRO A 339 0.89 7.21 2.29
CA PRO A 339 0.56 8.59 1.96
C PRO A 339 1.85 9.38 1.67
N VAL A 340 1.87 10.11 0.57
CA VAL A 340 2.89 11.13 0.30
C VAL A 340 2.36 12.46 0.82
N ILE A 341 3.01 13.02 1.84
CA ILE A 341 2.49 14.15 2.61
C ILE A 341 3.33 15.40 2.35
N ALA A 342 2.69 16.51 1.99
CA ALA A 342 3.36 17.80 1.86
C ALA A 342 3.80 18.33 3.24
N ALA A 343 5.08 18.67 3.40
CA ALA A 343 5.62 19.17 4.67
C ALA A 343 5.06 20.55 5.05
N SER A 344 4.57 21.31 4.06
CA SER A 344 4.09 22.68 4.24
C SER A 344 2.78 22.77 5.05
N ASP A 345 1.88 21.82 4.89
CA ASP A 345 0.56 21.82 5.55
C ASP A 345 0.10 20.46 6.06
N ASN A 346 0.95 19.43 5.93
CA ASN A 346 0.71 18.07 6.39
C ASN A 346 -0.54 17.42 5.78
N ARG A 347 -0.78 17.72 4.50
CA ARG A 347 -1.86 17.14 3.68
C ARG A 347 -1.31 16.16 2.67
N VAL A 348 -2.08 15.11 2.39
CA VAL A 348 -1.71 14.07 1.43
C VAL A 348 -1.83 14.62 0.02
N VAL A 349 -0.76 14.51 -0.77
CA VAL A 349 -0.70 14.97 -2.16
C VAL A 349 -0.63 13.82 -3.17
N ALA A 350 -0.21 12.64 -2.74
CA ALA A 350 -0.27 11.42 -3.56
C ALA A 350 -0.40 10.15 -2.73
N LEU A 351 -0.83 9.08 -3.40
CA LEU A 351 -0.82 7.71 -2.91
C LEU A 351 0.36 6.96 -3.54
N HIS A 352 1.39 6.63 -2.75
CA HIS A 352 2.55 5.88 -3.26
C HIS A 352 2.11 4.52 -3.79
N ASN A 353 2.56 4.16 -4.99
CA ASN A 353 2.14 2.92 -5.66
C ASN A 353 3.26 2.19 -6.40
N CYS A 354 4.44 2.81 -6.56
CA CYS A 354 5.51 2.25 -7.37
C CYS A 354 6.84 3.00 -7.13
N GLY A 355 7.95 2.31 -7.36
CA GLY A 355 9.30 2.83 -7.14
C GLY A 355 10.36 2.20 -8.04
N GLY A 356 11.58 2.75 -7.97
CA GLY A 356 12.73 2.26 -8.75
C GLY A 356 12.67 2.58 -10.24
N LEU A 357 12.09 3.73 -10.60
CA LEU A 357 11.97 4.15 -11.99
C LEU A 357 13.32 4.68 -12.53
N ASP A 358 13.94 3.93 -13.45
CA ASP A 358 15.16 4.32 -14.20
C ASP A 358 16.48 4.40 -13.40
N VAL A 359 17.54 4.93 -14.07
CA VAL A 359 18.91 5.09 -13.55
C VAL A 359 18.99 6.19 -12.47
N VAL A 360 18.00 7.08 -12.43
CA VAL A 360 17.84 8.09 -11.38
C VAL A 360 16.69 7.62 -10.52
N CYS A 361 17.00 7.19 -9.30
CA CYS A 361 16.05 6.64 -8.36
C CYS A 361 14.84 7.54 -8.12
N GLU A 362 13.76 7.26 -8.83
CA GLU A 362 12.52 8.03 -8.77
C GLU A 362 11.37 7.12 -8.35
N ASN A 363 10.65 7.57 -7.32
CA ASN A 363 9.45 6.91 -6.82
C ASN A 363 8.22 7.67 -7.28
N GLY A 364 7.10 6.95 -7.42
CA GLY A 364 5.87 7.45 -8.00
C GLY A 364 4.66 7.21 -7.14
N GLY A 365 3.67 8.07 -7.30
CA GLY A 365 2.36 7.90 -6.67
C GLY A 365 1.26 8.59 -7.45
N ILE A 366 0.05 8.10 -7.29
CA ILE A 366 -1.13 8.67 -7.95
C ILE A 366 -1.42 10.03 -7.35
N ASP A 367 -1.56 11.06 -8.19
CA ASP A 367 -1.92 12.40 -7.75
C ASP A 367 -3.29 12.36 -7.05
N ILE A 368 -3.36 12.90 -5.84
CA ILE A 368 -4.59 12.80 -5.03
C ILE A 368 -5.79 13.46 -5.71
N ARG A 369 -5.56 14.43 -6.61
CA ARG A 369 -6.62 15.07 -7.38
C ARG A 369 -7.31 14.09 -8.33
N THR A 370 -6.58 13.16 -8.91
CA THR A 370 -7.16 12.12 -9.78
C THR A 370 -8.08 11.20 -8.98
N LEU A 371 -7.64 10.78 -7.80
CA LEU A 371 -8.44 9.97 -6.87
C LEU A 371 -9.69 10.74 -6.40
N LEU A 372 -9.55 12.00 -5.96
CA LEU A 372 -10.67 12.84 -5.54
C LEU A 372 -11.71 13.01 -6.65
N TRP A 373 -11.24 13.25 -7.88
CA TRP A 373 -12.12 13.38 -9.03
C TRP A 373 -12.85 12.06 -9.33
N ASP A 374 -12.16 10.93 -9.30
CA ASP A 374 -12.75 9.62 -9.56
C ASP A 374 -13.79 9.23 -8.48
N LEU A 375 -13.48 9.42 -7.21
CA LEU A 375 -14.42 9.18 -6.10
C LEU A 375 -15.71 9.99 -6.29
N LYS A 376 -15.59 11.30 -6.54
CA LYS A 376 -16.76 12.18 -6.71
C LYS A 376 -17.54 11.87 -7.98
N ASN A 377 -16.85 11.74 -9.12
CA ASN A 377 -17.50 11.75 -10.43
C ASN A 377 -17.86 10.36 -10.94
N ASN A 378 -17.02 9.36 -10.70
CA ASN A 378 -17.25 8.00 -11.18
C ASN A 378 -17.84 7.10 -10.10
N LYS A 379 -17.27 7.09 -8.90
CA LYS A 379 -17.74 6.21 -7.81
C LYS A 379 -18.93 6.79 -7.03
N LYS A 380 -19.20 8.10 -7.18
CA LYS A 380 -20.26 8.84 -6.48
C LYS A 380 -20.13 8.78 -4.95
N ILE A 381 -18.90 8.73 -4.46
CA ILE A 381 -18.57 8.75 -3.03
C ILE A 381 -18.21 10.18 -2.62
N VAL A 382 -18.81 10.62 -1.51
CA VAL A 382 -18.48 11.87 -0.84
C VAL A 382 -17.76 11.50 0.45
N LEU A 383 -16.49 11.90 0.58
CA LEU A 383 -15.75 11.75 1.83
C LEU A 383 -16.25 12.77 2.86
N SER A 384 -15.98 12.50 4.14
CA SER A 384 -16.28 13.45 5.22
C SER A 384 -15.58 14.80 4.97
N GLU A 385 -16.18 15.90 5.43
CA GLU A 385 -15.60 17.24 5.20
C GLU A 385 -14.17 17.36 5.75
N ASP A 386 -13.91 16.70 6.87
CA ASP A 386 -12.60 16.68 7.51
C ASP A 386 -11.60 15.75 6.82
N ALA A 387 -12.00 14.94 5.84
CA ALA A 387 -11.09 14.23 4.96
C ALA A 387 -10.40 15.16 3.95
N LEU A 388 -10.89 16.38 3.76
CA LEU A 388 -10.41 17.30 2.73
C LEU A 388 -9.68 18.51 3.35
N SER A 389 -8.70 19.05 2.62
CA SER A 389 -8.05 20.32 3.01
C SER A 389 -8.98 21.52 2.90
N ASP A 390 -9.89 21.48 1.93
CA ASP A 390 -10.96 22.44 1.75
C ASP A 390 -12.17 21.71 1.13
N PRO A 391 -13.22 21.39 1.91
CA PRO A 391 -14.37 20.64 1.42
C PRO A 391 -15.23 21.43 0.41
N ASN A 392 -15.07 22.75 0.34
CA ASN A 392 -15.82 23.60 -0.60
C ASN A 392 -15.07 23.82 -1.91
N MET A 393 -13.77 23.46 -1.97
CA MET A 393 -12.96 23.60 -3.16
C MET A 393 -13.28 22.47 -4.16
N GLU A 394 -13.47 22.83 -5.43
CA GLU A 394 -13.48 21.83 -6.50
C GLU A 394 -12.05 21.42 -6.86
N VAL A 395 -11.87 20.15 -7.22
CA VAL A 395 -10.60 19.65 -7.76
C VAL A 395 -10.20 20.53 -8.94
N PRO A 396 -9.03 21.19 -8.92
CA PRO A 396 -8.62 22.08 -9.99
C PRO A 396 -8.58 21.35 -11.33
N VAL A 397 -8.96 22.02 -12.41
CA VAL A 397 -8.88 21.45 -13.76
C VAL A 397 -7.42 21.37 -14.19
N GLY A 398 -6.97 20.20 -14.64
CA GLY A 398 -5.60 20.02 -15.09
C GLY A 398 -5.30 18.62 -15.62
N PRO A 399 -4.03 18.34 -15.95
CA PRO A 399 -3.63 17.10 -16.60
C PRO A 399 -3.91 15.85 -15.77
N TRP A 400 -4.10 15.95 -14.46
CA TRP A 400 -4.48 14.85 -13.57
C TRP A 400 -5.93 14.35 -13.73
N LEU A 401 -6.72 14.94 -14.63
CA LEU A 401 -8.09 14.51 -14.91
C LEU A 401 -8.15 13.63 -16.17
N PRO A 402 -8.82 12.45 -16.13
CA PRO A 402 -9.02 11.62 -17.31
C PRO A 402 -9.67 12.39 -18.47
N GLY A 403 -9.06 12.33 -19.66
CA GLY A 403 -9.55 13.03 -20.84
C GLY A 403 -9.25 14.53 -20.88
N TYR A 404 -8.43 15.03 -19.95
CA TYR A 404 -7.95 16.41 -20.02
C TYR A 404 -7.20 16.66 -21.32
N THR A 405 -7.71 17.59 -22.11
CA THR A 405 -6.99 18.16 -23.25
C THR A 405 -6.61 19.58 -22.89
N LYS A 406 -5.30 19.86 -22.86
CA LYS A 406 -4.83 21.23 -22.66
C LYS A 406 -5.40 22.07 -23.81
N ALA A 407 -6.10 23.15 -23.47
CA ALA A 407 -6.53 24.10 -24.48
C ALA A 407 -5.31 24.53 -25.31
N PRO A 408 -5.44 24.67 -26.64
CA PRO A 408 -4.35 25.16 -27.48
C PRO A 408 -3.79 26.44 -26.86
N THR A 409 -2.50 26.42 -26.51
CA THR A 409 -1.86 27.65 -26.06
C THR A 409 -1.83 28.57 -27.27
N PRO A 410 -2.40 29.79 -27.22
CA PRO A 410 -2.29 30.72 -28.33
C PRO A 410 -0.83 30.83 -28.73
N ALA A 411 -0.53 30.73 -30.03
CA ALA A 411 0.82 30.93 -30.49
C ALA A 411 1.35 32.23 -29.88
N PRO A 412 2.59 32.24 -29.33
CA PRO A 412 3.15 33.47 -28.80
C PRO A 412 3.00 34.53 -29.89
N THR A 413 2.34 35.64 -29.56
CA THR A 413 2.19 36.74 -30.50
C THR A 413 3.59 37.04 -31.02
N PRO A 414 3.85 36.91 -32.34
CA PRO A 414 5.18 37.14 -32.86
C PRO A 414 5.65 38.50 -32.36
N ALA A 415 6.81 38.54 -31.70
CA ALA A 415 7.42 39.82 -31.38
C ALA A 415 7.45 40.63 -32.68
N PRO A 416 6.97 41.90 -32.68
CA PRO A 416 6.95 42.69 -33.90
C PRO A 416 8.36 42.71 -34.46
N THR A 417 8.56 42.05 -35.61
CA THR A 417 9.84 42.12 -36.31
C THR A 417 10.03 43.54 -36.80
N ALA A 418 11.28 44.03 -36.84
CA ALA A 418 11.62 45.38 -37.31
C ALA A 418 11.07 45.70 -38.72
N SER A 419 10.73 44.66 -39.48
CA SER A 419 10.07 44.69 -40.79
C SER A 419 8.63 45.20 -40.74
N VAL A 420 7.87 44.97 -39.66
CA VAL A 420 6.46 45.36 -39.52
C VAL A 420 6.31 46.83 -39.09
N CYS A 421 7.20 47.38 -38.23
CA CYS A 421 7.22 48.83 -37.93
C CYS A 421 7.62 49.68 -39.18
N LYS A 422 8.12 49.08 -40.29
CA LYS A 422 8.41 49.80 -41.55
C LYS A 422 7.20 49.97 -42.47
N ILE A 423 6.18 49.11 -42.36
CA ILE A 423 5.03 49.11 -43.28
C ILE A 423 3.94 50.09 -42.81
N PHE A 424 3.76 50.23 -41.50
CA PHE A 424 2.83 51.20 -40.91
C PHE A 424 3.63 52.33 -40.25
N ARG A 425 3.74 53.47 -40.94
CA ARG A 425 4.39 54.70 -40.43
C ARG A 425 3.63 55.29 -39.22
N GLN A 426 3.68 54.64 -38.07
CA GLN A 426 3.29 55.25 -36.80
C GLN A 426 4.42 55.05 -35.79
N GLN A 427 5.28 56.06 -35.74
CA GLN A 427 6.50 56.12 -34.93
C GLN A 427 6.24 56.13 -33.40
N THR A 428 5.01 56.34 -32.96
CA THR A 428 4.71 56.64 -31.55
C THR A 428 4.39 55.43 -30.67
N THR A 429 4.29 54.21 -31.23
CA THR A 429 3.94 53.00 -30.47
C THR A 429 5.07 51.97 -30.31
N CYS A 430 6.18 52.04 -31.06
CA CYS A 430 7.27 51.05 -30.96
C CYS A 430 8.34 51.39 -29.88
N GLU A 431 8.32 52.56 -29.22
CA GLU A 431 9.39 53.00 -28.30
C GLU A 431 9.24 52.56 -26.83
N LYS A 432 8.17 51.85 -26.45
CA LYS A 432 7.94 51.40 -25.06
C LYS A 432 8.09 49.89 -24.81
N THR A 433 8.48 49.09 -25.80
CA THR A 433 8.38 47.62 -25.73
C THR A 433 9.69 46.85 -25.93
N LEU A 434 10.85 47.51 -25.90
CA LEU A 434 12.16 46.84 -25.88
C LEU A 434 12.87 47.13 -24.55
N PRO A 435 12.96 46.17 -23.61
CA PRO A 435 13.87 46.31 -22.49
C PRO A 435 15.30 46.07 -23.00
N ASN A 436 16.18 47.00 -22.66
CA ASN A 436 17.62 47.07 -22.98
C ASN A 436 17.97 47.58 -24.38
N LYS A 437 18.07 48.91 -24.48
CA LYS A 437 19.26 49.49 -25.11
C LYS A 437 20.24 49.89 -24.02
#